data_AF-A0A836SCE4-F1
#
_entry.id   AF-A0A836SCE4-F1
#
_cell.length_a   1.000
_cell.length_b   1.000
_cell.length_c   1.000
_cell.angle_alpha   90.00
_cell.angle_beta   90.00
_cell.angle_gamma   90.00
#
_symmetry.space_group_name_H-M   'P 1'
#
loop_
_entity.id
_entity.type
_entity.pdbx_description
1 polymer ?
#
loop_
_entity_poly.entity_id
_entity_poly.type
_entity_poly.pdbx_seq_one_letter_code
_entity_poly.pdbx_strand_id
1 'polypeptide(L)'
;MTRSYILRLCLTILLLPNIGMAITLVDDDFPEPNRKSKGLTINNVPVSRYYPANTESALYKVLKQAQILTANVSFMGSDGVPYKQHSWNKGSDRANLKRGIDCSRAIWFAFTRAGIPYTPKNRYLATFQMWRENSEMKHYFRRCSIEDLRLGDMLVYRGKGKGHTVMVLDPKKELAWGSHGWDKSRHKDTGVEVQKVVSRNGWRSWDKYSMKLKACWRHQYFTKQPVIPQPTSSKVGMYPETRSRRLSNADLGDKTRNTLWIMRNEMFARYGYRFKNKKLAAHFEEQVWYHPINIHSRVIFYSLFSHLERYNVKLIYQYEQNRIADNLEVVRDYPETATRRLTYADIAGKSKRELRIMRNEIYARHGYRFGQSDLQTHFEKKSWYKPITTDGGDLYNNHFTQIERDNVKFIRQYE
;
A
#
# COMPACT_ATOMS: atom_id res chain seq x y z
N MET A 1 23.10 -23.75 -16.55
CA MET A 1 23.02 -22.29 -16.38
C MET A 1 21.56 -21.86 -16.30
N THR A 2 20.90 -21.94 -15.14
CA THR A 2 19.56 -21.33 -14.90
C THR A 2 19.19 -21.54 -13.43
N ARG A 3 19.41 -20.52 -12.58
CA ARG A 3 18.77 -20.30 -11.25
C ARG A 3 19.49 -19.15 -10.53
N SER A 4 19.29 -17.90 -10.95
CA SER A 4 19.67 -16.74 -10.12
C SER A 4 19.04 -15.41 -10.56
N TYR A 5 17.77 -15.39 -10.96
CA TYR A 5 17.09 -14.15 -11.38
C TYR A 5 15.90 -13.73 -10.50
N ILE A 6 15.61 -14.46 -9.41
CA ILE A 6 14.41 -14.20 -8.59
C ILE A 6 14.68 -13.31 -7.36
N LEU A 7 15.94 -13.00 -7.00
CA LEU A 7 16.24 -12.33 -5.71
C LEU A 7 16.76 -10.88 -5.76
N ARG A 8 16.75 -10.17 -6.90
CA ARG A 8 17.46 -8.88 -7.02
C ARG A 8 16.60 -7.61 -7.20
N LEU A 9 15.29 -7.67 -6.96
CA LEU A 9 14.38 -6.56 -7.31
C LEU A 9 13.87 -5.71 -6.13
N CYS A 10 14.71 -5.40 -5.14
CA CYS A 10 14.23 -4.71 -3.93
C CYS A 10 14.60 -3.22 -3.74
N LEU A 11 15.36 -2.53 -4.61
CA LEU A 11 15.92 -1.23 -4.16
C LEU A 11 15.95 -0.01 -5.10
N THR A 12 15.34 -0.01 -6.30
CA THR A 12 15.67 1.04 -7.31
C THR A 12 14.50 1.82 -7.91
N ILE A 13 13.40 2.06 -7.18
CA ILE A 13 12.29 2.89 -7.71
C ILE A 13 11.82 3.94 -6.69
N LEU A 14 12.65 4.93 -6.40
CA LEU A 14 12.22 6.10 -5.60
C LEU A 14 12.45 7.47 -6.25
N LEU A 15 12.97 7.58 -7.47
CA LEU A 15 13.32 8.89 -8.05
C LEU A 15 12.92 9.04 -9.51
N LEU A 16 11.62 9.29 -9.76
CA LEU A 16 11.15 10.00 -10.96
C LEU A 16 9.93 10.88 -10.60
N PRO A 17 10.07 12.22 -10.53
CA PRO A 17 8.93 13.10 -10.42
C PRO A 17 8.25 13.19 -11.80
N ASN A 18 6.93 13.04 -11.85
CA ASN A 18 6.05 13.21 -13.03
C ASN A 18 5.78 12.02 -13.97
N ILE A 19 5.70 10.79 -13.45
CA ILE A 19 4.93 9.74 -14.13
C ILE A 19 3.68 9.44 -13.30
N GLY A 20 2.51 9.54 -13.93
CA GLY A 20 1.21 9.53 -13.27
C GLY A 20 1.00 8.33 -12.35
N MET A 21 0.84 8.62 -11.05
CA MET A 21 0.06 8.03 -9.92
C MET A 21 -0.34 6.55 -9.86
N ALA A 22 -0.14 5.73 -10.89
CA ALA A 22 -0.34 4.27 -10.88
C ALA A 22 0.95 3.49 -10.55
N ILE A 23 2.05 4.19 -10.26
CA ILE A 23 3.38 3.59 -9.98
C ILE A 23 3.46 3.04 -8.55
N THR A 24 2.78 3.62 -7.56
CA THR A 24 2.96 3.28 -6.14
C THR A 24 2.03 2.19 -5.61
N LEU A 25 1.44 1.37 -6.48
CA LEU A 25 0.49 0.32 -6.09
C LEU A 25 1.07 -1.10 -6.09
N VAL A 26 2.22 -1.30 -6.73
CA VAL A 26 2.71 -2.64 -7.07
C VAL A 26 3.81 -3.13 -6.14
N ASP A 27 4.36 -2.26 -5.28
CA ASP A 27 5.46 -2.59 -4.36
C ASP A 27 5.03 -3.28 -3.05
N ASP A 28 3.74 -3.53 -2.88
CA ASP A 28 3.19 -4.24 -1.72
C ASP A 28 3.09 -5.75 -2.02
N ASP A 29 4.24 -6.44 -2.05
CA ASP A 29 4.27 -7.90 -2.00
C ASP A 29 4.00 -8.37 -0.56
N PHE A 30 2.73 -8.65 -0.28
CA PHE A 30 2.32 -9.26 0.98
C PHE A 30 1.94 -10.73 0.77
N PRO A 31 2.45 -11.64 1.60
CA PRO A 31 2.21 -13.07 1.46
C PRO A 31 0.71 -13.38 1.58
N GLU A 32 0.23 -14.28 0.72
CA GLU A 32 -1.11 -14.86 0.87
C GLU A 32 -1.22 -15.55 2.25
N PRO A 33 -2.34 -15.38 2.99
CA PRO A 33 -2.49 -15.95 4.31
C PRO A 33 -2.40 -17.48 4.25
N ASN A 34 -1.44 -18.03 5.00
CA ASN A 34 -1.19 -19.46 5.08
C ASN A 34 -2.41 -20.19 5.69
N ARG A 35 -2.95 -21.21 5.01
CA ARG A 35 -4.24 -21.86 5.33
C ARG A 35 -4.29 -22.67 6.64
N LYS A 36 -3.26 -22.63 7.50
CA LYS A 36 -3.07 -23.58 8.61
C LYS A 36 -2.78 -22.98 10.00
N SER A 37 -3.42 -21.88 10.41
CA SER A 37 -3.41 -21.50 11.83
C SER A 37 -4.81 -21.12 12.35
N LYS A 38 -5.13 -21.64 13.54
CA LYS A 38 -6.32 -21.27 14.30
C LYS A 38 -5.96 -20.03 15.11
N GLY A 39 -6.73 -18.95 14.93
CA GLY A 39 -6.42 -17.61 15.46
C GLY A 39 -5.29 -16.97 14.63
N LEU A 40 -5.64 -16.13 13.66
CA LEU A 40 -4.66 -15.57 12.74
C LEU A 40 -4.87 -14.07 12.61
N THR A 41 -4.16 -13.33 13.45
CA THR A 41 -3.44 -12.14 13.00
C THR A 41 -3.04 -12.29 11.54
N ILE A 42 -3.55 -11.41 10.67
CA ILE A 42 -3.09 -11.40 9.29
C ILE A 42 -1.98 -10.36 9.21
N ASN A 43 -0.74 -10.86 9.34
CA ASN A 43 0.45 -10.04 9.17
C ASN A 43 0.37 -9.29 7.83
N ASN A 44 0.69 -8.00 7.88
CA ASN A 44 0.87 -7.14 6.71
C ASN A 44 -0.35 -6.89 5.81
N VAL A 45 -1.59 -7.01 6.30
CA VAL A 45 -2.75 -6.44 5.59
C VAL A 45 -2.98 -5.01 6.06
N PRO A 46 -2.67 -3.97 5.24
CA PRO A 46 -2.93 -2.61 5.63
C PRO A 46 -4.44 -2.31 5.60
N VAL A 47 -4.95 -1.56 6.56
CA VAL A 47 -6.31 -1.02 6.56
C VAL A 47 -6.60 -0.19 5.30
N SER A 48 -5.57 0.43 4.70
CA SER A 48 -5.66 1.22 3.48
C SER A 48 -6.21 0.48 2.26
N ARG A 49 -6.17 -0.86 2.27
CA ARG A 49 -6.85 -1.74 1.33
C ARG A 49 -8.37 -1.52 1.29
N TYR A 50 -8.95 -1.08 2.40
CA TYR A 50 -10.40 -0.95 2.59
C TYR A 50 -10.86 0.50 2.53
N TYR A 51 -10.02 1.44 2.11
CA TYR A 51 -10.42 2.84 2.02
C TYR A 51 -11.58 3.02 1.02
N PRO A 52 -12.66 3.75 1.39
CA PRO A 52 -13.66 4.21 0.45
C PRO A 52 -13.06 5.00 -0.71
N ALA A 53 -13.75 5.01 -1.85
CA ALA A 53 -13.38 5.86 -2.99
C ALA A 53 -13.44 7.35 -2.63
N ASN A 54 -14.47 7.76 -1.88
CA ASN A 54 -14.62 9.13 -1.41
C ASN A 54 -13.67 9.41 -0.22
N THR A 55 -12.56 10.08 -0.50
CA THR A 55 -11.54 10.46 0.50
C THR A 55 -12.05 11.47 1.54
N GLU A 56 -13.16 12.15 1.26
CA GLU A 56 -13.79 13.08 2.20
C GLU A 56 -14.83 12.42 3.10
N SER A 57 -15.18 11.16 2.84
CA SER A 57 -16.17 10.42 3.64
C SER A 57 -15.70 10.20 5.07
N ALA A 58 -16.65 10.17 6.00
CA ALA A 58 -16.39 9.87 7.41
C ALA A 58 -15.67 8.52 7.58
N LEU A 59 -16.10 7.50 6.83
CA LEU A 59 -15.49 6.17 6.86
C LEU A 59 -14.03 6.20 6.40
N TYR A 60 -13.69 6.97 5.37
CA TYR A 60 -12.31 7.10 4.91
C TYR A 60 -11.43 7.74 5.99
N LYS A 61 -11.91 8.83 6.60
CA LYS A 61 -11.21 9.54 7.67
C LYS A 61 -10.95 8.63 8.87
N VAL A 62 -11.94 7.82 9.28
CA VAL A 62 -11.80 6.84 10.37
C VAL A 62 -10.80 5.73 10.01
N LEU A 63 -10.92 5.13 8.82
CA LEU A 63 -9.99 4.08 8.40
C LEU A 63 -8.54 4.60 8.26
N LYS A 64 -8.35 5.87 7.90
CA LYS A 64 -7.03 6.52 7.88
C LYS A 64 -6.39 6.58 9.26
N GLN A 65 -7.17 6.89 10.29
CA GLN A 65 -6.68 6.86 11.67
C GLN A 65 -6.45 5.43 12.17
N ALA A 66 -7.31 4.48 11.76
CA ALA A 66 -7.13 3.07 12.07
C ALA A 66 -5.81 2.53 11.50
N GLN A 67 -5.46 2.91 10.27
CA GLN A 67 -4.20 2.54 9.62
C GLN A 67 -2.97 2.98 10.44
N ILE A 68 -2.99 4.19 11.03
CA ILE A 68 -1.86 4.75 11.80
C ILE A 68 -1.48 3.85 12.98
N LEU A 69 -2.43 3.10 13.52
CA LEU A 69 -2.18 2.22 14.65
C LEU A 69 -1.53 0.88 14.25
N THR A 70 -1.47 0.54 12.96
CA THR A 70 -1.02 -0.80 12.50
C THR A 70 0.47 -0.91 12.18
N ALA A 71 1.00 -2.14 12.20
CA ALA A 71 2.42 -2.49 12.10
C ALA A 71 3.22 -1.78 11.00
N ASN A 72 2.66 -1.58 9.81
CA ASN A 72 3.42 -0.99 8.68
C ASN A 72 3.33 0.54 8.59
N VAL A 73 2.65 1.20 9.53
CA VAL A 73 2.45 2.67 9.52
C VAL A 73 2.67 3.31 10.89
N SER A 74 2.63 2.52 11.96
CA SER A 74 2.85 3.04 13.31
C SER A 74 4.29 3.50 13.50
N PHE A 75 4.49 4.53 14.33
CA PHE A 75 5.82 5.01 14.70
C PHE A 75 6.57 4.01 15.63
N MET A 76 5.99 2.84 15.92
CA MET A 76 6.51 1.87 16.90
C MET A 76 7.30 0.71 16.26
N GLY A 77 7.48 0.68 14.94
CA GLY A 77 8.28 -0.33 14.24
C GLY A 77 7.42 -1.40 13.56
N SER A 78 7.94 -2.61 13.43
CA SER A 78 7.39 -3.71 12.61
C SER A 78 6.13 -4.40 13.15
N ASP A 79 5.61 -3.93 14.29
CA ASP A 79 4.41 -4.44 14.95
C ASP A 79 3.54 -3.24 15.33
N GLY A 80 2.22 -3.39 15.28
CA GLY A 80 1.29 -2.28 15.52
C GLY A 80 1.45 -1.69 16.93
N VAL A 81 0.66 -0.66 17.26
CA VAL A 81 0.65 -0.12 18.62
C VAL A 81 0.30 -1.26 19.60
N PRO A 82 1.16 -1.59 20.58
CA PRO A 82 1.01 -2.78 21.41
C PRO A 82 -0.25 -2.70 22.26
N TYR A 83 -0.77 -3.86 22.68
CA TYR A 83 -1.97 -3.85 23.50
C TYR A 83 -1.66 -3.44 24.94
N LYS A 84 -2.29 -2.37 25.41
CA LYS A 84 -2.26 -2.01 26.83
C LYS A 84 -3.46 -1.16 27.23
N GLN A 85 -4.10 -1.55 28.33
CA GLN A 85 -5.10 -0.72 29.00
C GLN A 85 -4.41 0.32 29.88
N HIS A 86 -4.74 1.60 29.69
CA HIS A 86 -4.32 2.69 30.57
C HIS A 86 -5.18 3.95 30.37
N SER A 87 -5.10 4.88 31.32
CA SER A 87 -5.67 6.22 31.20
C SER A 87 -4.95 7.05 30.13
N TRP A 88 -5.68 7.87 29.37
CA TRP A 88 -5.13 8.69 28.29
C TRP A 88 -4.65 10.07 28.76
N ASN A 89 -3.64 10.10 29.62
CA ASN A 89 -3.22 11.29 30.37
C ASN A 89 -1.77 11.72 30.16
N LYS A 90 -1.06 11.20 29.14
CA LYS A 90 0.35 11.53 28.89
C LYS A 90 0.61 12.84 28.12
N GLY A 91 -0.33 13.78 28.12
CA GLY A 91 -0.19 15.10 27.46
C GLY A 91 -0.22 15.10 25.91
N SER A 92 0.06 13.98 25.25
CA SER A 92 -0.07 13.82 23.79
C SER A 92 -0.50 12.41 23.40
N ASP A 93 -1.09 12.26 22.21
CA ASP A 93 -1.45 10.95 21.67
C ASP A 93 -0.22 10.06 21.47
N ARG A 94 0.90 10.60 20.98
CA ARG A 94 2.15 9.85 20.80
C ARG A 94 2.64 9.26 22.13
N ALA A 95 2.62 10.04 23.20
CA ALA A 95 3.07 9.58 24.51
C ALA A 95 2.12 8.55 25.14
N ASN A 96 0.82 8.63 24.85
CA ASN A 96 -0.15 7.62 25.24
C ASN A 96 0.04 6.33 24.43
N LEU A 97 0.11 6.42 23.10
CA LEU A 97 0.30 5.28 22.20
C LEU A 97 1.59 4.51 22.47
N LYS A 98 2.68 5.18 22.92
CA LYS A 98 3.90 4.50 23.39
C LYS A 98 3.65 3.52 24.54
N ARG A 99 2.62 3.73 25.35
CA ARG A 99 2.23 2.79 26.42
C ARG A 99 1.43 1.62 25.88
N GLY A 100 0.79 1.78 24.72
CA GLY A 100 -0.11 0.82 24.09
C GLY A 100 -1.51 1.38 23.94
N ILE A 101 -2.44 0.53 23.52
CA ILE A 101 -3.86 0.88 23.38
C ILE A 101 -4.72 -0.37 23.57
N ASP A 102 -5.95 -0.22 24.06
CA ASP A 102 -6.90 -1.33 24.18
C ASP A 102 -7.94 -1.34 23.04
N CYS A 103 -8.70 -2.44 22.92
CA CYS A 103 -9.67 -2.63 21.84
C CYS A 103 -10.69 -1.48 21.70
N SER A 104 -11.31 -1.08 22.81
CA SER A 104 -12.28 0.03 22.83
C SER A 104 -11.63 1.38 22.59
N ARG A 105 -10.41 1.56 23.09
CA ARG A 105 -9.67 2.81 22.95
C ARG A 105 -9.14 3.00 21.53
N ALA A 106 -8.79 1.93 20.82
CA ALA A 106 -8.41 1.97 19.41
C ALA A 106 -9.56 2.47 18.52
N ILE A 107 -10.77 1.98 18.77
CA ILE A 107 -11.99 2.49 18.13
C ILE A 107 -12.19 3.97 18.46
N TRP A 108 -12.20 4.34 19.75
CA TRP A 108 -12.37 5.73 20.18
C TRP A 108 -11.34 6.66 19.54
N PHE A 109 -10.07 6.24 19.48
CA PHE A 109 -9.00 6.98 18.82
C PHE A 109 -9.30 7.18 17.34
N ALA A 110 -9.66 6.12 16.62
CA ALA A 110 -9.91 6.17 15.18
C ALA A 110 -11.04 7.15 14.82
N PHE A 111 -12.12 7.17 15.60
CA PHE A 111 -13.23 8.11 15.40
C PHE A 111 -12.85 9.55 15.77
N THR A 112 -12.37 9.75 17.00
CA THR A 112 -12.15 11.10 17.53
C THR A 112 -11.01 11.84 16.82
N ARG A 113 -9.97 11.13 16.37
CA ARG A 113 -8.85 11.74 15.60
C ARG A 113 -9.15 11.88 14.11
N ALA A 114 -10.23 11.27 13.64
CA ALA A 114 -10.79 11.53 12.33
C ALA A 114 -11.72 12.75 12.31
N GLY A 115 -11.97 13.38 13.47
CA GLY A 115 -12.96 14.44 13.61
C GLY A 115 -14.40 13.94 13.49
N ILE A 116 -14.62 12.63 13.65
CA ILE A 116 -15.94 12.01 13.54
C ILE A 116 -16.51 11.82 14.96
N PRO A 117 -17.71 12.32 15.25
CA PRO A 117 -18.32 12.18 16.57
C PRO A 117 -18.42 10.73 17.03
N TYR A 118 -17.96 10.43 18.25
CA TYR A 118 -18.04 9.08 18.82
C TYR A 118 -19.14 8.99 19.89
N THR A 119 -19.22 9.99 20.75
CA THR A 119 -20.25 10.20 21.77
C THR A 119 -20.51 11.70 21.86
N PRO A 120 -21.58 12.20 22.51
CA PRO A 120 -21.89 13.63 22.56
C PRO A 120 -20.72 14.51 22.99
N LYS A 121 -19.87 14.01 23.91
CA LYS A 121 -18.66 14.69 24.39
C LYS A 121 -17.36 14.04 23.92
N ASN A 122 -17.41 13.15 22.93
CA ASN A 122 -16.27 12.34 22.46
C ASN A 122 -15.54 11.59 23.59
N ARG A 123 -16.25 11.24 24.66
CA ARG A 123 -15.71 10.45 25.78
C ARG A 123 -15.41 9.03 25.35
N TYR A 124 -14.33 8.49 25.91
CA TYR A 124 -14.00 7.07 25.83
C TYR A 124 -15.08 6.23 26.52
N LEU A 125 -15.42 5.09 25.90
CA LEU A 125 -16.31 4.08 26.47
C LEU A 125 -15.58 2.76 26.54
N ALA A 126 -15.53 2.14 27.72
CA ALA A 126 -15.07 0.77 27.85
C ALA A 126 -16.07 -0.20 27.20
N THR A 127 -15.59 -1.38 26.78
CA THR A 127 -16.45 -2.38 26.09
C THR A 127 -17.74 -2.70 26.83
N PHE A 128 -17.76 -2.73 28.17
CA PHE A 128 -18.98 -2.99 28.95
C PHE A 128 -20.04 -1.87 28.84
N GLN A 129 -19.64 -0.65 28.51
CA GLN A 129 -20.52 0.51 28.29
C GLN A 129 -21.01 0.59 26.85
N MET A 130 -20.29 0.00 25.90
CA MET A 130 -20.61 0.09 24.47
C MET A 130 -21.84 -0.72 24.05
N TRP A 131 -22.24 -1.77 24.78
CA TRP A 131 -23.34 -2.66 24.35
C TRP A 131 -24.65 -2.48 25.11
N ARG A 132 -24.59 -1.85 26.30
CA ARG A 132 -25.77 -1.65 27.18
C ARG A 132 -26.86 -0.86 26.49
N GLU A 133 -28.08 -1.03 26.98
CA GLU A 133 -29.23 -0.31 26.46
C GLU A 133 -29.09 1.21 26.57
N ASN A 134 -28.54 1.73 27.67
CA ASN A 134 -28.28 3.16 27.85
C ASN A 134 -26.91 3.61 27.30
N SER A 135 -26.32 2.86 26.36
CA SER A 135 -25.03 3.22 25.78
C SER A 135 -25.09 4.56 25.02
N GLU A 136 -24.13 5.44 25.28
CA GLU A 136 -24.01 6.71 24.56
C GLU A 136 -23.69 6.56 23.07
N MET A 137 -23.23 5.38 22.65
CA MET A 137 -23.06 5.04 21.23
C MET A 137 -24.33 5.38 20.42
N LYS A 138 -25.52 5.20 21.01
CA LYS A 138 -26.82 5.44 20.34
C LYS A 138 -27.00 6.85 19.74
N HIS A 139 -26.23 7.84 20.17
CA HIS A 139 -26.34 9.21 19.65
C HIS A 139 -25.84 9.35 18.21
N TYR A 140 -24.78 8.63 17.86
CA TYR A 140 -24.14 8.71 16.55
C TYR A 140 -24.09 7.37 15.82
N PHE A 141 -24.48 6.29 16.51
CA PHE A 141 -24.50 4.94 15.98
C PHE A 141 -25.89 4.35 16.03
N ARG A 142 -26.28 3.70 14.94
CA ARG A 142 -27.50 2.90 14.83
C ARG A 142 -27.16 1.43 15.01
N ARG A 143 -28.13 0.63 15.44
CA ARG A 143 -27.98 -0.82 15.46
C ARG A 143 -27.83 -1.34 14.02
N CYS A 144 -26.90 -2.26 13.81
CA CYS A 144 -26.81 -3.05 12.58
C CYS A 144 -27.19 -4.50 12.84
N SER A 145 -27.45 -5.24 11.77
CA SER A 145 -27.66 -6.68 11.79
C SER A 145 -26.42 -7.37 11.23
N ILE A 146 -26.13 -8.57 11.75
CA ILE A 146 -24.99 -9.36 11.28
C ILE A 146 -25.21 -9.93 9.87
N GLU A 147 -26.46 -9.99 9.43
CA GLU A 147 -26.88 -10.41 8.10
C GLU A 147 -26.64 -9.31 7.04
N ASP A 148 -26.52 -8.03 7.45
CA ASP A 148 -26.17 -6.88 6.60
C ASP A 148 -24.92 -6.14 7.13
N LEU A 149 -23.85 -6.86 7.47
CA LEU A 149 -22.61 -6.21 7.88
C LEU A 149 -21.97 -5.43 6.73
N ARG A 150 -21.42 -4.26 7.07
CA ARG A 150 -20.74 -3.35 6.16
C ARG A 150 -19.37 -2.99 6.71
N LEU A 151 -18.47 -2.61 5.80
CA LEU A 151 -17.19 -1.98 6.16
C LEU A 151 -17.43 -0.80 7.11
N GLY A 152 -16.70 -0.79 8.23
CA GLY A 152 -16.80 0.22 9.27
C GLY A 152 -17.82 -0.09 10.38
N ASP A 153 -18.65 -1.13 10.23
CA ASP A 153 -19.52 -1.55 11.33
C ASP A 153 -18.67 -2.01 12.51
N MET A 154 -19.11 -1.70 13.72
CA MET A 154 -18.42 -2.05 14.95
C MET A 154 -19.15 -3.18 15.68
N LEU A 155 -18.41 -4.19 16.07
CA LEU A 155 -18.92 -5.35 16.77
C LEU A 155 -18.36 -5.42 18.18
N VAL A 156 -19.23 -5.59 19.17
CA VAL A 156 -18.86 -5.70 20.58
C VAL A 156 -19.19 -7.09 21.08
N TYR A 157 -18.20 -7.78 21.62
CA TYR A 157 -18.30 -9.13 22.16
C TYR A 157 -18.11 -9.13 23.68
N ARG A 158 -18.82 -10.01 24.39
CA ARG A 158 -18.67 -10.21 25.84
C ARG A 158 -18.75 -11.69 26.20
N GLY A 159 -18.00 -12.10 27.22
CA GLY A 159 -18.00 -13.46 27.73
C GLY A 159 -17.13 -13.62 28.97
N LYS A 160 -17.64 -14.31 30.01
CA LYS A 160 -16.90 -14.61 31.25
C LYS A 160 -16.18 -13.38 31.84
N GLY A 161 -16.90 -12.26 31.97
CA GLY A 161 -16.37 -10.98 32.48
C GLY A 161 -15.52 -10.17 31.49
N LYS A 162 -15.02 -10.77 30.41
CA LYS A 162 -14.19 -10.11 29.38
C LYS A 162 -15.05 -9.44 28.31
N GLY A 163 -14.47 -8.44 27.66
CA GLY A 163 -15.07 -7.76 26.52
C GLY A 163 -14.04 -7.52 25.42
N HIS A 164 -14.52 -7.48 24.18
CA HIS A 164 -13.69 -7.18 23.02
C HIS A 164 -14.52 -6.39 22.01
N THR A 165 -13.88 -5.54 21.22
CA THR A 165 -14.55 -4.80 20.16
C THR A 165 -13.63 -4.67 18.95
N VAL A 166 -14.23 -4.75 17.77
CA VAL A 166 -13.54 -4.64 16.48
C VAL A 166 -14.37 -3.82 15.51
N MET A 167 -13.72 -3.32 14.46
CA MET A 167 -14.35 -2.70 13.30
C MET A 167 -14.26 -3.63 12.10
N VAL A 168 -15.37 -3.90 11.42
CA VAL A 168 -15.44 -4.77 10.25
C VAL A 168 -14.71 -4.12 9.07
N LEU A 169 -13.84 -4.89 8.39
CA LEU A 169 -13.15 -4.50 7.18
C LEU A 169 -13.69 -5.22 5.93
N ASP A 170 -13.93 -6.53 6.04
CA ASP A 170 -14.50 -7.34 4.96
C ASP A 170 -15.53 -8.32 5.56
N PRO A 171 -16.84 -8.04 5.44
CA PRO A 171 -17.89 -8.91 5.93
C PRO A 171 -17.81 -10.34 5.37
N LYS A 172 -17.50 -10.49 4.07
CA LYS A 172 -17.51 -11.77 3.36
C LYS A 172 -16.28 -12.62 3.69
N LYS A 173 -15.13 -11.98 3.87
CA LYS A 173 -13.89 -12.66 4.25
C LYS A 173 -13.70 -12.77 5.77
N GLU A 174 -14.67 -12.25 6.53
CA GLU A 174 -14.67 -12.20 7.97
C GLU A 174 -13.42 -11.49 8.53
N LEU A 175 -13.08 -10.34 7.94
CA LEU A 175 -11.92 -9.55 8.35
C LEU A 175 -12.35 -8.34 9.17
N ALA A 176 -11.66 -8.13 10.29
CA ALA A 176 -11.89 -7.03 11.19
C ALA A 176 -10.57 -6.36 11.60
N TRP A 177 -10.65 -5.14 12.08
CA TRP A 177 -9.54 -4.37 12.64
C TRP A 177 -9.78 -4.10 14.11
N GLY A 178 -8.73 -4.20 14.92
CA GLY A 178 -8.81 -3.86 16.34
C GLY A 178 -7.50 -4.14 17.08
N SER A 179 -7.45 -3.63 18.31
CA SER A 179 -6.39 -3.94 19.28
C SER A 179 -6.76 -5.16 20.10
N HIS A 180 -5.81 -6.03 20.42
CA HIS A 180 -6.11 -7.32 21.05
C HIS A 180 -5.06 -7.70 22.09
N GLY A 181 -5.55 -8.24 23.21
CA GLY A 181 -4.70 -8.68 24.31
C GLY A 181 -4.81 -10.19 24.48
N TRP A 182 -3.71 -10.89 24.19
CA TRP A 182 -3.33 -12.24 24.63
C TRP A 182 -4.42 -13.33 24.64
N ASP A 183 -4.29 -14.32 23.74
CA ASP A 183 -5.15 -15.50 23.67
C ASP A 183 -4.37 -16.83 23.84
N LYS A 184 -3.58 -16.98 24.90
CA LYS A 184 -3.07 -18.30 25.39
C LYS A 184 -2.39 -19.22 24.35
N SER A 185 -1.91 -18.71 23.23
CA SER A 185 -1.00 -19.43 22.32
C SER A 185 0.40 -18.83 22.43
N ARG A 186 1.44 -19.62 22.12
CA ARG A 186 2.85 -19.37 22.46
C ARG A 186 3.53 -18.20 21.70
N HIS A 187 2.81 -17.23 21.16
CA HIS A 187 3.38 -16.09 20.44
C HIS A 187 3.08 -14.76 21.14
N LYS A 188 4.08 -13.87 21.14
CA LYS A 188 4.13 -12.59 21.86
C LYS A 188 3.08 -11.60 21.33
N ASP A 189 2.68 -10.70 22.23
CA ASP A 189 1.87 -9.48 22.07
C ASP A 189 1.78 -8.98 20.62
N THR A 190 0.58 -8.88 20.10
CA THR A 190 0.28 -8.44 18.73
C THR A 190 -0.66 -7.24 18.87
N GLY A 191 -0.20 -6.06 18.46
CA GLY A 191 -0.79 -4.78 18.83
C GLY A 191 -2.15 -4.47 18.17
N VAL A 192 -2.20 -3.44 17.34
CA VAL A 192 -3.39 -3.11 16.52
C VAL A 192 -3.19 -3.61 15.11
N GLU A 193 -4.13 -4.40 14.59
CA GLU A 193 -3.95 -5.06 13.28
C GLU A 193 -5.27 -5.51 12.64
N VAL A 194 -5.14 -6.11 11.46
CA VAL A 194 -6.22 -6.80 10.73
C VAL A 194 -6.25 -8.28 11.11
N GLN A 195 -7.43 -8.78 11.43
CA GLN A 195 -7.66 -10.10 11.99
C GLN A 195 -8.76 -10.82 11.23
N LYS A 196 -8.64 -12.13 11.12
CA LYS A 196 -9.72 -12.99 10.65
C LYS A 196 -10.57 -13.45 11.83
N VAL A 197 -11.89 -13.36 11.73
CA VAL A 197 -12.80 -13.93 12.72
C VAL A 197 -12.83 -15.45 12.52
N VAL A 198 -12.03 -16.19 13.28
CA VAL A 198 -11.85 -17.64 13.11
C VAL A 198 -12.90 -18.46 13.89
N SER A 199 -14.02 -17.86 14.27
CA SER A 199 -15.04 -18.54 15.05
C SER A 199 -15.86 -19.50 14.18
N ARG A 200 -16.18 -20.69 14.70
CA ARG A 200 -17.10 -21.64 14.01
C ARG A 200 -18.49 -21.05 13.73
N ASN A 201 -18.88 -19.96 14.41
CA ASN A 201 -20.15 -19.27 14.21
C ASN A 201 -20.01 -17.93 13.46
N GLY A 202 -18.88 -17.71 12.77
CA GLY A 202 -18.56 -16.44 12.11
C GLY A 202 -18.65 -15.26 13.07
N TRP A 203 -19.27 -14.16 12.62
CA TRP A 203 -19.48 -12.92 13.38
C TRP A 203 -20.29 -13.05 14.68
N ARG A 204 -20.91 -14.20 14.97
CA ARG A 204 -21.70 -14.39 16.21
C ARG A 204 -20.84 -14.61 17.46
N SER A 205 -19.58 -14.99 17.30
CA SER A 205 -18.64 -15.15 18.43
C SER A 205 -17.21 -14.81 18.06
N TRP A 206 -16.39 -14.53 19.07
CA TRP A 206 -15.00 -14.12 18.90
C TRP A 206 -14.03 -15.07 19.62
N ASP A 207 -13.09 -15.68 18.90
CA ASP A 207 -12.10 -16.70 19.36
C ASP A 207 -12.67 -17.96 20.03
N LYS A 208 -13.50 -17.80 21.06
CA LYS A 208 -14.10 -18.85 21.88
C LYS A 208 -15.62 -18.70 21.90
N TYR A 209 -16.32 -19.83 22.00
CA TYR A 209 -17.79 -19.85 22.04
C TYR A 209 -18.39 -19.00 23.16
N SER A 210 -17.65 -18.79 24.27
CA SER A 210 -18.10 -17.98 25.40
C SER A 210 -18.16 -16.47 25.11
N MET A 211 -17.41 -15.98 24.12
CA MET A 211 -17.40 -14.57 23.73
C MET A 211 -18.47 -14.34 22.67
N LYS A 212 -19.66 -13.92 23.10
CA LYS A 212 -20.82 -13.72 22.23
C LYS A 212 -20.94 -12.28 21.79
N LEU A 213 -21.41 -12.07 20.56
CA LEU A 213 -21.80 -10.75 20.09
C LEU A 213 -22.91 -10.17 20.99
N LYS A 214 -22.73 -8.93 21.44
CA LYS A 214 -23.68 -8.18 22.27
C LYS A 214 -24.19 -6.92 21.58
N ALA A 215 -23.43 -6.39 20.64
CA ALA A 215 -23.83 -5.21 19.89
C ALA A 215 -23.19 -5.19 18.51
N CYS A 216 -23.98 -4.77 17.54
CA CYS A 216 -23.53 -4.28 16.24
C CYS A 216 -23.91 -2.80 16.15
N TRP A 217 -22.95 -1.95 15.81
CA TRP A 217 -23.10 -0.51 15.67
C TRP A 217 -22.65 -0.04 14.29
N ARG A 218 -23.47 0.76 13.63
CA ARG A 218 -23.14 1.46 12.39
C ARG A 218 -23.18 2.96 12.62
N HIS A 219 -22.08 3.63 12.32
CA HIS A 219 -22.04 5.09 12.47
C HIS A 219 -22.96 5.76 11.44
N GLN A 220 -23.75 6.75 11.86
CA GLN A 220 -24.78 7.36 11.01
C GLN A 220 -24.21 8.12 9.80
N TYR A 221 -22.97 8.63 9.89
CA TYR A 221 -22.27 9.25 8.77
C TYR A 221 -21.55 8.26 7.86
N PHE A 222 -21.60 6.96 8.17
CA PHE A 222 -21.11 5.94 7.24
C PHE A 222 -22.22 5.68 6.23
N THR A 223 -22.20 6.48 5.17
CA THR A 223 -23.09 6.29 4.02
C THR A 223 -22.84 4.91 3.41
N LYS A 224 -23.89 4.31 2.83
CA LYS A 224 -23.72 3.10 2.03
C LYS A 224 -22.73 3.47 0.92
N GLN A 225 -21.60 2.77 0.86
CA GLN A 225 -20.65 2.95 -0.24
C GLN A 225 -21.42 2.85 -1.54
N PRO A 226 -21.24 3.78 -2.50
CA PRO A 226 -21.81 3.57 -3.83
C PRO A 226 -21.32 2.20 -4.30
N VAL A 227 -22.27 1.35 -4.71
CA VAL A 227 -21.92 0.13 -5.43
C VAL A 227 -21.32 0.63 -6.73
N ILE A 228 -20.00 0.67 -6.81
CA ILE A 228 -19.31 1.03 -8.05
C ILE A 228 -19.75 -0.03 -9.05
N PRO A 229 -20.44 0.35 -10.15
CA PRO A 229 -20.87 -0.60 -11.15
C PRO A 229 -19.65 -1.40 -11.58
N GLN A 230 -19.67 -2.69 -11.31
CA GLN A 230 -18.68 -3.58 -11.87
C GLN A 230 -18.91 -3.55 -13.38
N PRO A 231 -17.88 -3.33 -14.22
CA PRO A 231 -18.07 -3.40 -15.66
C PRO A 231 -18.74 -4.73 -15.99
N THR A 232 -19.93 -4.69 -16.58
CA THR A 232 -20.81 -5.86 -16.74
C THR A 232 -20.40 -6.76 -17.90
N SER A 233 -19.49 -6.29 -18.76
CA SER A 233 -18.96 -7.02 -19.90
C SER A 233 -17.47 -7.31 -19.75
N SER A 234 -17.08 -8.57 -19.96
CA SER A 234 -15.70 -9.04 -20.02
C SER A 234 -14.99 -8.68 -21.34
N LYS A 235 -15.71 -8.12 -22.32
CA LYS A 235 -15.22 -7.84 -23.68
C LYS A 235 -14.95 -6.35 -23.96
N VAL A 236 -14.93 -5.49 -22.94
CA VAL A 236 -14.77 -4.05 -23.11
C VAL A 236 -13.28 -3.65 -23.13
N GLY A 237 -12.90 -2.80 -24.07
CA GLY A 237 -11.53 -2.31 -24.25
C GLY A 237 -10.71 -3.13 -25.25
N MET A 238 -9.50 -2.68 -25.52
CA MET A 238 -8.56 -3.27 -26.48
C MET A 238 -7.93 -4.58 -25.97
N TYR A 239 -7.86 -4.76 -24.65
CA TYR A 239 -7.18 -5.90 -24.01
C TYR A 239 -8.12 -6.72 -23.11
N PRO A 240 -9.27 -7.21 -23.60
CA PRO A 240 -10.28 -7.90 -22.78
C PRO A 240 -9.72 -9.15 -22.06
N GLU A 241 -8.68 -9.77 -22.61
CA GLU A 241 -7.97 -10.92 -22.03
C GLU A 241 -7.43 -10.66 -20.62
N THR A 242 -7.12 -9.40 -20.29
CA THR A 242 -6.65 -8.99 -18.95
C THR A 242 -7.63 -9.29 -17.82
N ARG A 243 -8.91 -9.53 -18.15
CA ARG A 243 -9.98 -9.88 -17.20
C ARG A 243 -10.58 -11.27 -17.43
N SER A 244 -10.39 -11.87 -18.59
CA SER A 244 -11.02 -13.16 -18.94
C SER A 244 -10.13 -14.37 -18.68
N ARG A 245 -8.79 -14.23 -18.72
CA ARG A 245 -7.85 -15.32 -18.45
C ARG A 245 -6.56 -14.84 -17.82
N ARG A 246 -5.78 -15.80 -17.31
CA ARG A 246 -4.44 -15.52 -16.77
C ARG A 246 -3.49 -15.24 -17.93
N LEU A 247 -2.74 -14.15 -17.85
CA LEU A 247 -1.70 -13.83 -18.82
C LEU A 247 -0.44 -14.63 -18.54
N SER A 248 0.31 -14.88 -19.61
CA SER A 248 1.58 -15.59 -19.63
C SER A 248 2.69 -14.72 -20.20
N ASN A 249 3.93 -15.20 -20.12
CA ASN A 249 5.08 -14.52 -20.73
C ASN A 249 4.93 -14.36 -22.25
N ALA A 250 4.32 -15.35 -22.93
CA ALA A 250 4.08 -15.30 -24.36
C ALA A 250 3.12 -14.18 -24.75
N ASP A 251 2.18 -13.81 -23.87
CA ASP A 251 1.22 -12.74 -24.14
C ASP A 251 1.86 -11.35 -24.11
N LEU A 252 3.00 -11.19 -23.44
CA LEU A 252 3.62 -9.89 -23.15
C LEU A 252 5.01 -9.71 -23.77
N GLY A 253 5.66 -10.80 -24.17
CA GLY A 253 7.07 -10.85 -24.57
C GLY A 253 7.44 -10.06 -25.82
N ASP A 254 6.47 -9.79 -26.70
CA ASP A 254 6.63 -8.99 -27.92
C ASP A 254 6.11 -7.55 -27.77
N LYS A 255 5.36 -7.26 -26.69
CA LYS A 255 4.72 -5.96 -26.50
C LYS A 255 5.73 -4.87 -26.17
N THR A 256 5.53 -3.71 -26.80
CA THR A 256 6.31 -2.49 -26.50
C THR A 256 5.94 -1.93 -25.12
N ARG A 257 6.82 -1.09 -24.54
CA ARG A 257 6.54 -0.39 -23.28
C ARG A 257 5.22 0.38 -23.33
N ASN A 258 4.95 1.10 -24.42
CA ASN A 258 3.73 1.88 -24.55
C ASN A 258 2.48 0.98 -24.58
N THR A 259 2.56 -0.15 -25.29
CA THR A 259 1.48 -1.15 -25.32
C THR A 259 1.19 -1.69 -23.92
N LEU A 260 2.23 -2.08 -23.17
CA LEU A 260 2.10 -2.56 -21.79
C LEU A 260 1.52 -1.49 -20.86
N TRP A 261 1.95 -0.23 -21.04
CA TRP A 261 1.45 0.90 -20.27
C TRP A 261 -0.04 1.15 -20.52
N ILE A 262 -0.50 1.16 -21.78
CA ILE A 262 -1.92 1.28 -22.10
C ILE A 262 -2.70 0.06 -21.56
N MET A 263 -2.22 -1.16 -21.81
CA MET A 263 -2.84 -2.41 -21.37
C MET A 263 -3.07 -2.42 -19.85
N ARG A 264 -2.07 -2.01 -19.06
CA ARG A 264 -2.18 -1.89 -17.60
C ARG A 264 -3.21 -0.85 -17.18
N ASN A 265 -3.19 0.32 -17.81
CA ASN A 265 -4.08 1.43 -17.44
C ASN A 265 -5.53 1.18 -17.89
N GLU A 266 -5.75 0.44 -18.99
CA GLU A 266 -7.09 0.03 -19.42
C GLU A 266 -7.81 -0.77 -18.32
N MET A 267 -7.09 -1.63 -17.60
CA MET A 267 -7.65 -2.38 -16.46
C MET A 267 -8.24 -1.43 -15.41
N PHE A 268 -7.61 -0.30 -15.11
CA PHE A 268 -8.15 0.71 -14.20
C PHE A 268 -9.24 1.57 -14.84
N ALA A 269 -9.11 1.88 -16.14
CA ALA A 269 -10.07 2.66 -16.91
C ALA A 269 -11.45 1.99 -16.94
N ARG A 270 -11.51 0.65 -17.03
CA ARG A 270 -12.77 -0.12 -16.95
C ARG A 270 -13.57 0.10 -15.66
N TYR A 271 -12.90 0.52 -14.58
CA TYR A 271 -13.52 0.86 -13.30
C TYR A 271 -13.73 2.38 -13.13
N GLY A 272 -13.60 3.14 -14.22
CA GLY A 272 -13.80 4.58 -14.25
C GLY A 272 -12.67 5.37 -13.59
N TYR A 273 -11.44 4.82 -13.49
CA TYR A 273 -10.32 5.59 -12.94
C TYR A 273 -10.07 6.87 -13.75
N ARG A 274 -10.18 8.04 -13.12
CA ARG A 274 -9.86 9.33 -13.75
C ARG A 274 -8.35 9.54 -13.83
N PHE A 275 -7.81 9.60 -15.05
CA PHE A 275 -6.38 9.81 -15.27
C PHE A 275 -6.00 11.29 -15.16
N LYS A 276 -4.97 11.60 -14.37
CA LYS A 276 -4.34 12.93 -14.35
C LYS A 276 -3.28 13.10 -15.46
N ASN A 277 -2.77 12.00 -16.00
CA ASN A 277 -1.82 12.03 -17.11
C ASN A 277 -2.58 12.40 -18.39
N LYS A 278 -2.21 13.52 -19.02
CA LYS A 278 -2.91 14.03 -20.20
C LYS A 278 -2.98 13.04 -21.36
N LYS A 279 -1.94 12.21 -21.57
CA LYS A 279 -1.93 11.21 -22.66
C LYS A 279 -2.90 10.05 -22.39
N LEU A 280 -2.94 9.54 -21.15
CA LEU A 280 -3.92 8.50 -20.79
C LEU A 280 -5.35 9.06 -20.76
N ALA A 281 -5.53 10.28 -20.27
CA ALA A 281 -6.82 10.94 -20.26
C ALA A 281 -7.35 11.05 -21.70
N ALA A 282 -6.57 11.66 -22.62
CA ALA A 282 -6.95 11.76 -24.02
C ALA A 282 -7.23 10.38 -24.66
N HIS A 283 -6.34 9.41 -24.45
CA HIS A 283 -6.50 8.07 -25.02
C HIS A 283 -7.80 7.37 -24.59
N PHE A 284 -8.18 7.47 -23.29
CA PHE A 284 -9.37 6.81 -22.78
C PHE A 284 -10.64 7.65 -22.93
N GLU A 285 -10.57 8.99 -22.98
CA GLU A 285 -11.74 9.86 -23.23
C GLU A 285 -12.31 9.68 -24.65
N GLU A 286 -11.51 9.21 -25.60
CA GLU A 286 -11.98 8.79 -26.93
C GLU A 286 -12.77 7.47 -26.91
N GLN A 287 -12.74 6.72 -25.80
CA GLN A 287 -13.39 5.42 -25.72
C GLN A 287 -14.83 5.55 -25.21
N VAL A 288 -15.80 5.15 -26.04
CA VAL A 288 -17.25 5.23 -25.72
C VAL A 288 -17.62 4.52 -24.40
N TRP A 289 -16.86 3.51 -24.01
CA TRP A 289 -17.10 2.75 -22.78
C TRP A 289 -16.49 3.38 -21.52
N TYR A 290 -15.60 4.37 -21.64
CA TYR A 290 -14.89 4.98 -20.52
C TYR A 290 -15.70 6.12 -19.90
N HIS A 291 -16.05 5.97 -18.62
CA HIS A 291 -16.80 6.97 -17.85
C HIS A 291 -16.01 7.34 -16.58
N PRO A 292 -15.22 8.44 -16.59
CA PRO A 292 -14.30 8.75 -15.50
C PRO A 292 -15.01 9.23 -14.23
N ILE A 293 -14.75 8.54 -13.11
CA ILE A 293 -15.17 8.91 -11.76
C ILE A 293 -13.96 9.20 -10.86
N ASN A 294 -14.18 9.96 -9.79
CA ASN A 294 -13.15 10.27 -8.80
C ASN A 294 -12.93 9.07 -7.85
N ILE A 295 -12.26 8.04 -8.36
CA ILE A 295 -11.91 6.83 -7.62
C ILE A 295 -10.40 6.69 -7.47
N HIS A 296 -9.94 6.34 -6.27
CA HIS A 296 -8.53 6.09 -6.03
C HIS A 296 -8.12 4.71 -6.56
N SER A 297 -6.97 4.64 -7.23
CA SER A 297 -6.45 3.41 -7.87
C SER A 297 -6.25 2.25 -6.88
N ARG A 298 -5.89 2.55 -5.61
CA ARG A 298 -5.86 1.56 -4.50
C ARG A 298 -7.20 0.84 -4.32
N VAL A 299 -8.32 1.55 -4.39
CA VAL A 299 -9.66 0.97 -4.22
C VAL A 299 -9.95 0.00 -5.36
N ILE A 300 -9.62 0.40 -6.59
CA ILE A 300 -9.75 -0.47 -7.76
C ILE A 300 -8.91 -1.73 -7.57
N PHE A 301 -7.62 -1.59 -7.28
CA PHE A 301 -6.69 -2.72 -7.18
C PHE A 301 -7.05 -3.71 -6.06
N TYR A 302 -7.36 -3.20 -4.87
CA TYR A 302 -7.51 -4.05 -3.70
C TYR A 302 -8.93 -4.54 -3.45
N SER A 303 -9.93 -3.76 -3.88
CA SER A 303 -11.34 -3.98 -3.56
C SER A 303 -12.18 -4.38 -4.79
N LEU A 304 -11.83 -3.92 -6.00
CA LEU A 304 -12.66 -4.14 -7.19
C LEU A 304 -12.07 -5.15 -8.18
N PHE A 305 -10.75 -5.18 -8.35
CA PHE A 305 -10.10 -6.20 -9.15
C PHE A 305 -10.35 -7.58 -8.54
N SER A 306 -10.62 -8.54 -9.41
CA SER A 306 -10.57 -9.97 -9.09
C SER A 306 -9.14 -10.39 -8.72
N HIS A 307 -8.98 -11.60 -8.19
CA HIS A 307 -7.65 -12.19 -8.00
C HIS A 307 -6.88 -12.29 -9.34
N LEU A 308 -7.62 -12.55 -10.42
CA LEU A 308 -7.08 -12.64 -11.77
C LEU A 308 -6.54 -11.29 -12.27
N GLU A 309 -7.34 -10.23 -12.18
CA GLU A 309 -6.93 -8.89 -12.60
C GLU A 309 -5.74 -8.37 -11.79
N ARG A 310 -5.69 -8.64 -10.47
CA ARG A 310 -4.51 -8.34 -9.66
C ARG A 310 -3.26 -9.07 -10.13
N TYR A 311 -3.38 -10.33 -10.52
CA TYR A 311 -2.24 -11.07 -11.05
C TYR A 311 -1.77 -10.47 -12.40
N ASN A 312 -2.70 -10.26 -13.33
CA ASN A 312 -2.40 -9.77 -14.67
C ASN A 312 -1.80 -8.36 -14.65
N VAL A 313 -2.37 -7.43 -13.85
CA VAL A 313 -1.86 -6.05 -13.76
C VAL A 313 -0.45 -6.00 -13.17
N LYS A 314 -0.12 -6.89 -12.22
CA LYS A 314 1.23 -7.04 -11.66
C LYS A 314 2.20 -7.55 -12.73
N LEU A 315 1.82 -8.59 -13.47
CA LEU A 315 2.65 -9.15 -14.53
C LEU A 315 2.93 -8.13 -15.65
N ILE A 316 1.90 -7.39 -16.10
CA ILE A 316 2.06 -6.34 -17.12
C ILE A 316 3.01 -5.25 -16.61
N TYR A 317 2.86 -4.83 -15.35
CA TYR A 317 3.76 -3.83 -14.76
C TYR A 317 5.21 -4.31 -14.73
N GLN A 318 5.47 -5.57 -14.38
CA GLN A 318 6.83 -6.15 -14.40
C GLN A 318 7.44 -6.06 -15.81
N TYR A 319 6.70 -6.46 -16.85
CA TYR A 319 7.17 -6.31 -18.22
C TYR A 319 7.37 -4.85 -18.62
N GLU A 320 6.47 -3.95 -18.22
CA GLU A 320 6.62 -2.51 -18.47
C GLU A 320 7.94 -2.00 -17.88
N GLN A 321 8.28 -2.39 -16.64
CA GLN A 321 9.54 -2.02 -15.99
C GLN A 321 10.75 -2.65 -16.68
N ASN A 322 10.67 -3.91 -17.12
CA ASN A 322 11.76 -4.55 -17.85
C ASN A 322 12.07 -3.80 -19.16
N ARG A 323 11.05 -3.37 -19.92
CA ARG A 323 11.28 -2.55 -21.13
C ARG A 323 11.90 -1.19 -20.84
N ILE A 324 11.65 -0.63 -19.66
CA ILE A 324 12.31 0.59 -19.21
C ILE A 324 13.78 0.29 -18.92
N ALA A 325 14.05 -0.80 -18.21
CA ALA A 325 15.41 -1.24 -17.88
C ALA A 325 16.21 -1.55 -19.15
N ASP A 326 15.69 -2.34 -20.09
CA ASP A 326 16.34 -2.68 -21.36
C ASP A 326 16.68 -1.41 -22.16
N ASN A 327 15.72 -0.48 -22.27
CA ASN A 327 15.94 0.78 -22.98
C ASN A 327 16.93 1.69 -22.24
N LEU A 328 16.95 1.68 -20.91
CA LEU A 328 17.94 2.42 -20.13
C LEU A 328 19.33 1.78 -20.23
N GLU A 329 19.42 0.46 -20.30
CA GLU A 329 20.67 -0.29 -20.45
C GLU A 329 21.31 -0.02 -21.83
N VAL A 330 20.50 0.06 -22.89
CA VAL A 330 20.98 0.39 -24.25
C VAL A 330 21.46 1.85 -24.39
N VAL A 331 20.91 2.80 -23.61
CA VAL A 331 21.23 4.24 -23.75
C VAL A 331 22.26 4.73 -22.71
N ARG A 332 22.55 3.95 -21.67
CA ARG A 332 23.54 4.27 -20.63
C ARG A 332 24.90 3.69 -20.99
N ASP A 333 25.99 4.42 -20.73
CA ASP A 333 27.32 3.94 -21.07
C ASP A 333 27.82 2.91 -20.03
N TYR A 334 27.35 3.01 -18.78
CA TYR A 334 27.77 2.13 -17.67
C TYR A 334 26.61 1.67 -16.78
N PRO A 335 25.56 1.02 -17.32
CA PRO A 335 24.33 0.64 -16.59
C PRO A 335 24.57 -0.19 -15.32
N GLU A 336 25.60 -1.02 -15.31
CA GLU A 336 26.01 -1.89 -14.21
C GLU A 336 26.30 -1.14 -12.91
N THR A 337 26.70 0.13 -13.00
CA THR A 337 27.02 0.98 -11.83
C THR A 337 25.82 1.23 -10.91
N ALA A 338 24.58 1.05 -11.37
CA ALA A 338 23.37 1.15 -10.54
C ALA A 338 22.82 -0.20 -10.07
N THR A 339 23.25 -1.32 -10.66
CA THR A 339 22.58 -2.62 -10.47
C THR A 339 23.43 -3.62 -9.68
N ARG A 340 24.75 -3.46 -9.64
CA ARG A 340 25.65 -4.30 -8.83
C ARG A 340 26.91 -3.57 -8.39
N ARG A 341 27.57 -4.08 -7.36
CA ARG A 341 28.92 -3.63 -6.99
C ARG A 341 29.91 -3.99 -8.10
N LEU A 342 30.76 -3.04 -8.44
CA LEU A 342 31.84 -3.24 -9.39
C LEU A 342 32.97 -4.06 -8.74
N THR A 343 33.70 -4.73 -9.61
CA THR A 343 34.91 -5.50 -9.31
C THR A 343 36.06 -4.92 -10.13
N TYR A 344 37.29 -5.33 -9.82
CA TYR A 344 38.45 -4.90 -10.60
C TYR A 344 38.31 -5.23 -12.10
N ALA A 345 37.71 -6.37 -12.43
CA ALA A 345 37.47 -6.76 -13.83
C ALA A 345 36.58 -5.76 -14.59
N ASP A 346 35.70 -5.05 -13.91
CA ASP A 346 34.79 -4.08 -14.55
C ASP A 346 35.48 -2.76 -14.90
N ILE A 347 36.61 -2.46 -14.25
CA ILE A 347 37.37 -1.21 -14.45
C ILE A 347 38.75 -1.45 -15.09
N ALA A 348 39.19 -2.70 -15.17
CA ALA A 348 40.47 -3.07 -15.76
C ALA A 348 40.55 -2.59 -17.22
N GLY A 349 41.64 -1.92 -17.57
CA GLY A 349 41.88 -1.37 -18.90
C GLY A 349 41.16 -0.06 -19.23
N LYS A 350 40.32 0.49 -18.32
CA LYS A 350 39.70 1.80 -18.51
C LYS A 350 40.68 2.92 -18.21
N SER A 351 40.69 3.95 -19.05
CA SER A 351 41.43 5.19 -18.81
C SER A 351 40.83 6.00 -17.66
N LYS A 352 41.62 6.91 -17.06
CA LYS A 352 41.13 7.85 -16.04
C LYS A 352 39.92 8.65 -16.51
N ARG A 353 39.87 9.00 -17.80
CA ARG A 353 38.73 9.70 -18.40
C ARG A 353 37.47 8.84 -18.40
N GLU A 354 37.57 7.57 -18.78
CA GLU A 354 36.44 6.63 -18.76
C GLU A 354 35.95 6.38 -17.33
N LEU A 355 36.87 6.22 -16.36
CA LEU A 355 36.51 6.09 -14.95
C LEU A 355 35.80 7.35 -14.43
N ARG A 356 36.28 8.54 -14.81
CA ARG A 356 35.61 9.80 -14.49
C ARG A 356 34.20 9.85 -15.09
N ILE A 357 34.01 9.46 -16.36
CA ILE A 357 32.67 9.42 -16.97
C ILE A 357 31.79 8.38 -16.25
N MET A 358 32.30 7.18 -15.98
CA MET A 358 31.59 6.10 -15.29
C MET A 358 31.09 6.52 -13.91
N ARG A 359 31.96 7.16 -13.11
CA ARG A 359 31.58 7.72 -11.80
C ARG A 359 30.51 8.80 -11.95
N ASN A 360 30.69 9.72 -12.89
CA ASN A 360 29.78 10.86 -13.06
C ASN A 360 28.46 10.47 -13.73
N GLU A 361 28.37 9.32 -14.42
CA GLU A 361 27.09 8.82 -14.93
C GLU A 361 26.12 8.51 -13.77
N ILE A 362 26.65 8.05 -12.63
CA ILE A 362 25.86 7.84 -11.41
C ILE A 362 25.23 9.16 -10.98
N TYR A 363 26.00 10.26 -10.92
CA TYR A 363 25.48 11.59 -10.60
C TYR A 363 24.50 12.11 -11.66
N ALA A 364 24.81 11.91 -12.94
CA ALA A 364 24.00 12.35 -14.06
C ALA A 364 22.59 11.72 -14.05
N ARG A 365 22.47 10.44 -13.65
CA ARG A 365 21.19 9.72 -13.53
C ARG A 365 20.25 10.36 -12.51
N HIS A 366 20.80 10.97 -11.47
CA HIS A 366 20.04 11.68 -10.43
C HIS A 366 19.91 13.18 -10.73
N GLY A 367 20.23 13.60 -11.95
CA GLY A 367 20.03 14.97 -12.41
C GLY A 367 21.09 15.96 -11.93
N TYR A 368 22.30 15.50 -11.61
CA TYR A 368 23.40 16.42 -11.30
C TYR A 368 23.77 17.25 -12.54
N ARG A 369 23.82 18.57 -12.38
CA ARG A 369 24.28 19.53 -13.38
C ARG A 369 25.78 19.70 -13.23
N PHE A 370 26.52 19.27 -14.23
CA PHE A 370 27.95 19.54 -14.30
C PHE A 370 28.09 20.99 -14.79
N GLY A 371 28.97 21.80 -14.18
CA GLY A 371 29.21 23.17 -14.66
C GLY A 371 29.72 23.20 -16.11
N GLN A 372 30.24 24.34 -16.59
CA GLN A 372 30.89 24.41 -17.91
C GLN A 372 32.12 23.49 -17.96
N SER A 373 31.91 22.23 -18.31
CA SER A 373 32.86 21.14 -18.20
C SER A 373 32.58 20.13 -19.31
N ASP A 374 33.62 19.38 -19.68
CA ASP A 374 33.55 18.27 -20.63
C ASP A 374 32.48 17.22 -20.27
N LEU A 375 32.18 17.05 -18.98
CA LEU A 375 31.12 16.17 -18.50
C LEU A 375 29.73 16.68 -18.83
N GLN A 376 29.50 17.99 -18.74
CA GLN A 376 28.21 18.58 -19.11
C GLN A 376 27.95 18.34 -20.60
N THR A 377 28.93 18.65 -21.46
CA THR A 377 28.86 18.39 -22.90
C THR A 377 28.70 16.90 -23.22
N HIS A 378 29.30 16.00 -22.43
CA HIS A 378 29.15 14.55 -22.60
C HIS A 378 27.72 14.09 -22.32
N PHE A 379 27.16 14.47 -21.17
CA PHE A 379 25.84 14.01 -20.74
C PHE A 379 24.68 14.73 -21.44
N GLU A 380 24.87 15.97 -21.91
CA GLU A 380 23.86 16.68 -22.73
C GLU A 380 23.53 15.95 -24.04
N LYS A 381 24.46 15.13 -24.56
CA LYS A 381 24.22 14.27 -25.72
C LYS A 381 23.37 13.04 -25.40
N LYS A 382 23.10 12.75 -24.13
CA LYS A 382 22.32 11.58 -23.69
C LYS A 382 20.86 11.97 -23.53
N SER A 383 19.98 11.31 -24.28
CA SER A 383 18.53 11.60 -24.26
C SER A 383 17.84 11.39 -22.90
N TRP A 384 18.44 10.59 -22.00
CA TRP A 384 17.95 10.37 -20.64
C TRP A 384 18.43 11.41 -19.63
N TYR A 385 19.46 12.19 -19.94
CA TYR A 385 20.05 13.14 -19.00
C TYR A 385 19.15 14.38 -18.85
N LYS A 386 18.80 14.69 -17.60
CA LYS A 386 17.99 15.86 -17.25
C LYS A 386 18.62 16.57 -16.05
N PRO A 387 19.35 17.67 -16.24
CA PRO A 387 19.99 18.40 -15.14
C PRO A 387 18.93 19.12 -14.28
N ILE A 388 18.91 18.81 -12.98
CA ILE A 388 17.95 19.31 -11.99
C ILE A 388 18.65 20.07 -10.86
N THR A 389 19.82 19.62 -10.41
CA THR A 389 20.49 20.16 -9.21
C THR A 389 22.01 20.26 -9.38
N THR A 390 22.64 21.20 -8.69
CA THR A 390 24.11 21.29 -8.55
C THR A 390 24.61 20.74 -7.22
N ASP A 391 23.73 20.27 -6.34
CA ASP A 391 24.08 19.73 -5.02
C ASP A 391 24.43 18.24 -5.10
N GLY A 392 25.71 17.94 -5.31
CA GLY A 392 26.19 16.56 -5.40
C GLY A 392 26.28 15.87 -4.05
N GLY A 393 26.34 16.64 -2.95
CA GLY A 393 26.41 16.12 -1.59
C GLY A 393 25.06 15.55 -1.16
N ASP A 394 23.99 16.29 -1.41
CA ASP A 394 22.62 15.83 -1.20
C ASP A 394 22.33 14.57 -2.02
N LEU A 395 22.67 14.57 -3.31
CA LEU A 395 22.52 13.38 -4.15
C LEU A 395 23.23 12.15 -3.57
N TYR A 396 24.50 12.31 -3.18
CA TYR A 396 25.29 11.19 -2.66
C TYR A 396 24.75 10.67 -1.31
N ASN A 397 24.32 11.56 -0.43
CA ASN A 397 23.90 11.19 0.93
C ASN A 397 22.46 10.70 1.00
N ASN A 398 21.56 11.30 0.22
CA ASN A 398 20.11 11.11 0.36
C ASN A 398 19.46 10.41 -0.83
N HIS A 399 20.06 10.46 -2.02
CA HIS A 399 19.44 9.93 -3.25
C HIS A 399 20.09 8.65 -3.77
N PHE A 400 21.41 8.50 -3.60
CA PHE A 400 22.11 7.31 -4.07
C PHE A 400 21.70 6.08 -3.27
N THR A 401 21.61 4.95 -3.94
CA THR A 401 21.57 3.63 -3.29
C THR A 401 22.92 3.31 -2.65
N GLN A 402 22.95 2.28 -1.79
CA GLN A 402 24.23 1.82 -1.24
C GLN A 402 25.17 1.30 -2.33
N ILE A 403 24.65 0.64 -3.37
CA ILE A 403 25.44 0.15 -4.51
C ILE A 403 26.11 1.32 -5.24
N GLU A 404 25.37 2.38 -5.53
CA GLU A 404 25.89 3.56 -6.20
C GLU A 404 26.96 4.26 -5.35
N ARG A 405 26.76 4.42 -4.04
CA ARG A 405 27.79 4.96 -3.14
C ARG A 405 29.07 4.11 -3.11
N ASP A 406 28.91 2.79 -3.03
CA ASP A 406 30.03 1.86 -3.02
C ASP A 406 30.81 1.93 -4.34
N ASN A 407 30.09 2.01 -5.47
CA ASN A 407 30.71 2.14 -6.80
C ASN A 407 31.38 3.49 -7.02
N VAL A 408 30.80 4.60 -6.55
CA VAL A 408 31.47 5.91 -6.59
C VAL A 408 32.77 5.88 -5.81
N LYS A 409 32.77 5.30 -4.61
CA LYS A 409 33.99 5.13 -3.79
C LYS A 409 35.00 4.25 -4.49
N PHE A 410 34.56 3.10 -5.02
CA PHE A 410 35.42 2.14 -5.69
C PHE A 410 36.07 2.76 -6.94
N ILE A 411 35.30 3.34 -7.86
CA ILE A 411 35.83 3.96 -9.09
C ILE A 411 36.84 5.06 -8.75
N ARG A 412 36.54 5.89 -7.73
CA ARG A 412 37.42 6.99 -7.30
C ARG A 412 38.78 6.53 -6.77
N GLN A 413 38.93 5.26 -6.36
CA GLN A 413 40.24 4.72 -5.95
C GLN A 413 41.17 4.44 -7.14
N TYR A 414 40.63 4.34 -8.36
CA TYR A 414 41.36 3.94 -9.57
C TYR A 414 41.41 5.02 -10.66
N GLU A 415 40.70 6.15 -10.46
CA GLU A 415 40.79 7.39 -11.25
C GLU A 415 42.03 8.19 -10.84
#